data_AF-A0A1E4FAL9-F1
#
_entry.id   AF-A0A1E4FAL9-F1
#
_cell.length_a   1.000
_cell.length_b   1.000
_cell.length_c   1.000
_cell.angle_alpha   90.00
_cell.angle_beta   90.00
_cell.angle_gamma   90.00
#
_symmetry.space_group_name_H-M   'P 1'
#
loop_
_entity.id
_entity.type
_entity.pdbx_description
1 polymer ?
#
loop_
_entity_poly.entity_id
_entity_poly.type
_entity_poly.pdbx_seq_one_letter_code
_entity_poly.pdbx_strand_id
1 'polypeptide(L)'
;MLDFMRINASPLFRITLAIFVLAFGLIMLLPAPQAQDFPREGNPAIDNGIAEPFSGRWWIGFPEGEGMINGQPVVDCDAAVELAPEGEGNLLYRSATGSEVIFELLEFSGRTTWLPEFGESTIVVWITEDEFFAYSVDLATGRARWDNPLAYRRC
;
A
#
# COMPACT_ATOMS: atom_id res chain seq x y z
N MET A 1 -59.78 -0.53 22.06
CA MET A 1 -59.59 -0.08 20.67
C MET A 1 -58.12 -0.27 20.33
N LEU A 2 -57.78 -1.40 19.71
CA LEU A 2 -56.55 -1.68 18.97
C LEU A 2 -56.74 -3.09 18.38
N ASP A 3 -57.42 -3.13 17.24
CA ASP A 3 -57.63 -4.35 16.47
C ASP A 3 -56.30 -4.68 15.78
N PHE A 4 -55.62 -5.72 16.25
CA PHE A 4 -54.38 -6.19 15.67
C PHE A 4 -54.72 -6.85 14.33
N MET A 5 -54.61 -6.07 13.24
CA MET A 5 -54.80 -6.53 11.87
C MET A 5 -53.89 -7.74 11.60
N ARG A 6 -54.45 -8.95 11.63
CA ARG A 6 -53.76 -10.18 11.23
C ARG A 6 -53.52 -10.11 9.73
N ILE A 7 -52.29 -9.78 9.34
CA ILE A 7 -51.84 -9.86 7.95
C ILE A 7 -51.75 -11.35 7.58
N ASN A 8 -52.82 -11.88 6.98
CA ASN A 8 -52.83 -13.22 6.40
C ASN A 8 -52.06 -13.18 5.07
N ALA A 9 -50.73 -13.27 5.16
CA ALA A 9 -49.88 -13.39 3.98
C ALA A 9 -50.21 -14.69 3.20
N SER A 10 -50.42 -14.54 1.89
CA SER A 10 -50.68 -15.66 0.97
C SER A 10 -49.52 -16.67 0.99
N PRO A 11 -49.78 -17.96 0.70
CA PRO A 11 -48.72 -18.98 0.67
C PRO A 11 -47.60 -18.62 -0.31
N LEU A 12 -47.92 -17.93 -1.41
CA LEU A 12 -46.94 -17.43 -2.36
C LEU A 12 -46.00 -16.38 -1.73
N PHE A 13 -46.56 -15.42 -0.97
CA PHE A 13 -45.76 -14.41 -0.27
C PHE A 13 -44.80 -15.04 0.75
N ARG A 14 -45.24 -16.08 1.46
CA ARG A 14 -44.41 -16.80 2.45
C ARG A 14 -43.24 -17.52 1.79
N ILE A 15 -43.47 -18.16 0.63
CA ILE A 15 -42.42 -18.83 -0.15
C ILE A 15 -41.43 -17.80 -0.68
N THR A 16 -41.91 -16.71 -1.27
CA THR A 16 -41.04 -15.64 -1.78
C THR A 16 -40.20 -15.03 -0.66
N LEU A 17 -40.79 -14.76 0.50
CA LEU A 17 -40.05 -14.25 1.66
C LEU A 17 -38.99 -15.24 2.16
N ALA A 18 -39.30 -16.54 2.22
CA ALA A 18 -38.34 -17.56 2.62
C ALA A 18 -37.16 -17.66 1.66
N ILE A 19 -37.40 -17.56 0.35
CA ILE A 19 -36.35 -17.52 -0.68
C ILE A 19 -35.48 -16.27 -0.52
N PHE A 20 -36.09 -15.10 -0.29
CA PHE A 20 -35.34 -13.86 -0.07
C PHE A 20 -34.47 -13.93 1.18
N VAL A 21 -35.00 -14.44 2.30
CA VAL A 21 -34.24 -14.60 3.55
C VAL A 21 -33.09 -15.60 3.36
N LEU A 22 -33.33 -16.71 2.65
CA LEU A 22 -32.31 -17.70 2.36
C LEU A 22 -31.21 -17.12 1.44
N ALA A 23 -31.60 -16.41 0.39
CA ALA A 23 -30.67 -15.78 -0.55
C ALA A 23 -29.84 -14.69 0.14
N PHE A 24 -30.48 -13.85 0.97
CA PHE A 24 -29.79 -12.82 1.73
C PHE A 24 -28.84 -13.41 2.78
N GLY A 25 -29.26 -14.50 3.44
CA GLY A 25 -28.41 -15.28 4.34
C GLY A 25 -27.20 -15.89 3.63
N LEU A 26 -27.37 -16.40 2.41
CA LEU A 26 -26.26 -16.91 1.58
C LEU A 26 -25.30 -15.79 1.17
N ILE A 27 -25.81 -14.60 0.82
CA ILE A 27 -24.97 -13.45 0.44
C ILE A 27 -24.09 -13.00 1.61
N MET A 28 -24.62 -13.03 2.84
CA MET A 28 -23.84 -12.70 4.04
C MET A 28 -22.72 -13.71 4.36
N LEU A 29 -22.77 -14.92 3.78
CA LEU A 29 -21.73 -15.94 3.90
C LEU A 29 -20.67 -15.85 2.79
N LEU A 30 -20.88 -15.00 1.78
CA LEU A 30 -19.86 -14.76 0.76
C LEU A 30 -18.70 -13.98 1.41
N PRO A 31 -17.44 -14.39 1.18
CA PRO A 31 -16.30 -13.60 1.63
C PRO A 31 -16.38 -12.22 0.98
N ALA A 32 -16.23 -11.17 1.79
CA ALA A 32 -16.09 -9.83 1.25
C ALA A 32 -14.88 -9.80 0.30
N PRO A 33 -14.97 -9.09 -0.84
CA PRO A 33 -13.80 -8.86 -1.67
C PRO A 33 -12.74 -8.16 -0.79
N GLN A 34 -11.66 -8.87 -0.48
CA GLN A 34 -10.55 -8.28 0.25
C GLN A 34 -9.70 -7.52 -0.76
N ALA A 35 -9.53 -6.22 -0.51
CA ALA A 35 -8.44 -5.49 -1.15
C ALA A 35 -7.13 -6.20 -0.78
N GLN A 36 -6.24 -6.39 -1.75
CA GLN A 36 -4.97 -7.04 -1.49
C GLN A 36 -4.19 -6.21 -0.46
N ASP A 37 -3.89 -6.80 0.69
CA ASP A 37 -3.07 -6.15 1.71
C ASP A 37 -1.60 -6.15 1.23
N PHE A 38 -1.05 -4.97 0.99
CA PHE A 38 0.37 -4.85 0.70
C PHE A 38 1.22 -5.11 1.95
N PRO A 39 2.43 -5.68 1.79
CA PRO A 39 3.32 -5.96 2.90
C PRO A 39 3.59 -4.73 3.75
N ARG A 40 3.27 -4.85 5.03
CA ARG A 40 3.56 -3.81 6.02
C ARG A 40 4.81 -4.15 6.82
N GLU A 41 5.40 -5.33 6.66
CA GLU A 41 6.61 -5.73 7.37
C GLU A 41 7.70 -6.01 6.35
N GLY A 42 8.92 -5.53 6.62
CA GLY A 42 10.04 -5.67 5.71
C GLY A 42 10.70 -7.04 5.83
N ASN A 43 11.47 -7.40 4.81
CA ASN A 43 12.35 -8.56 4.84
C ASN A 43 13.38 -8.39 5.97
N PRO A 44 13.39 -9.26 6.99
CA PRO A 44 14.28 -9.12 8.14
C PRO A 44 15.75 -9.41 7.82
N ALA A 45 16.06 -9.91 6.62
CA ALA A 45 17.43 -10.12 6.17
C ALA A 45 18.12 -8.83 5.68
N ILE A 46 17.37 -7.75 5.51
CA ILE A 46 17.89 -6.45 5.05
C ILE A 46 17.79 -5.46 6.21
N ASP A 47 18.94 -4.93 6.62
CA ASP A 47 19.02 -3.98 7.72
C ASP A 47 18.24 -2.69 7.38
N ASN A 48 17.52 -2.18 8.37
CA ASN A 48 16.75 -0.96 8.26
C ASN A 48 17.56 0.25 8.75
N GLY A 49 17.18 1.45 8.30
CA GLY A 49 17.80 2.70 8.74
C GLY A 49 19.19 2.98 8.16
N ILE A 50 19.67 2.14 7.23
CA ILE A 50 20.96 2.31 6.56
C ILE A 50 20.77 2.63 5.07
N ALA A 51 21.69 3.42 4.51
CA ALA A 51 21.55 3.98 3.16
C ALA A 51 22.12 3.06 2.08
N GLU A 52 23.11 2.24 2.43
CA GLU A 52 23.86 1.39 1.50
C GLU A 52 22.98 0.47 0.65
N PRO A 53 21.96 -0.23 1.18
CA PRO A 53 21.12 -1.12 0.38
C PRO A 53 20.34 -0.42 -0.74
N PHE A 54 20.05 0.87 -0.55
CA PHE A 54 19.34 1.68 -1.53
C PHE A 54 20.20 2.08 -2.72
N SER A 55 21.53 1.97 -2.64
CA SER A 55 22.41 2.50 -3.68
C SER A 55 22.11 1.89 -5.04
N GLY A 56 21.87 2.74 -6.05
CA GLY A 56 21.65 2.32 -7.43
C GLY A 56 20.58 3.10 -8.16
N ARG A 57 20.18 2.57 -9.33
CA ARG A 57 19.14 3.10 -10.19
C ARG A 57 17.85 2.32 -9.98
N TRP A 58 16.72 3.02 -9.91
CA TRP A 58 15.44 2.42 -9.57
C TRP A 58 14.34 2.84 -10.54
N TRP A 59 13.63 1.82 -11.02
CA TRP A 59 12.31 1.93 -11.63
C TRP A 59 11.28 2.24 -10.54
N ILE A 60 10.27 3.07 -10.84
CA ILE A 60 9.16 3.34 -9.92
C ILE A 60 7.84 3.10 -10.64
N GLY A 61 6.96 2.35 -10.00
CA GLY A 61 5.60 2.19 -10.43
C GLY A 61 4.69 1.75 -9.31
N PHE A 62 3.68 0.97 -9.66
CA PHE A 62 2.71 0.45 -8.72
C PHE A 62 2.99 -1.05 -8.52
N PRO A 63 2.72 -1.61 -7.33
CA PRO A 63 2.80 -3.05 -7.17
C PRO A 63 1.92 -3.76 -8.19
N GLU A 64 2.37 -4.93 -8.63
CA GLU A 64 1.63 -5.76 -9.56
C GLU A 64 1.00 -6.93 -8.81
N GLY A 65 -0.18 -7.38 -9.25
CA GLY A 65 -0.92 -8.43 -8.58
C GLY A 65 -2.06 -8.98 -9.43
N GLU A 66 -2.56 -10.16 -9.05
CA GLU A 66 -3.71 -10.75 -9.71
C GLU A 66 -4.95 -9.85 -9.55
N GLY A 67 -5.63 -9.56 -10.66
CA GLY A 67 -6.81 -8.68 -10.66
C GLY A 67 -6.49 -7.17 -10.67
N MET A 68 -5.22 -6.77 -10.75
CA MET A 68 -4.81 -5.37 -10.84
C MET A 68 -4.73 -4.92 -12.31
N ILE A 69 -5.22 -3.71 -12.60
CA ILE A 69 -4.96 -3.04 -13.88
C ILE A 69 -3.62 -2.32 -13.74
N ASN A 70 -2.57 -2.87 -14.35
CA ASN A 70 -1.24 -2.27 -14.30
C ASN A 70 -1.21 -1.01 -15.17
N GLY A 71 -0.92 0.13 -14.54
CA GLY A 71 -0.66 1.39 -15.22
C GLY A 71 0.73 1.43 -15.86
N GLN A 72 1.02 2.51 -16.59
CA GLN A 72 2.39 2.83 -16.95
C GLN A 72 3.20 3.13 -15.69
N PRO A 73 4.51 2.80 -15.68
CA PRO A 73 5.37 3.18 -14.58
C PRO A 73 5.43 4.70 -14.40
N VAL A 74 5.75 5.13 -13.18
CA VAL A 74 6.03 6.54 -12.89
C VAL A 74 7.35 6.94 -13.54
N VAL A 75 8.37 6.08 -13.44
CA VAL A 75 9.62 6.17 -14.20
C VAL A 75 10.09 4.78 -14.61
N ASP A 76 10.67 4.65 -15.80
CA ASP A 76 11.29 3.42 -16.28
C ASP A 76 12.82 3.42 -16.06
N CYS A 77 13.51 2.36 -16.49
CA CYS A 77 14.97 2.26 -16.32
C CYS A 77 15.78 3.17 -17.26
N ASP A 78 15.18 3.66 -18.35
CA ASP A 78 15.83 4.63 -19.23
C ASP A 78 15.87 6.01 -18.56
N ALA A 79 14.87 6.32 -17.73
CA ALA A 79 14.78 7.54 -16.93
C ALA A 79 14.68 7.28 -15.41
N ALA A 80 15.43 6.29 -14.91
CA ALA A 80 15.37 5.86 -13.50
C ALA A 80 15.70 6.97 -12.51
N VAL A 81 15.18 6.85 -11.28
CA VAL A 81 15.70 7.65 -10.17
C VAL A 81 17.01 7.05 -9.67
N GLU A 82 17.86 7.88 -9.08
CA GLU A 82 19.12 7.42 -8.48
C GLU A 82 19.08 7.64 -6.98
N LEU A 83 19.45 6.60 -6.24
CA LEU A 83 19.58 6.63 -4.79
C LEU A 83 21.05 6.42 -4.42
N ALA A 84 21.57 7.24 -3.51
CA ALA A 84 22.96 7.14 -3.06
C ALA A 84 23.10 7.53 -1.59
N PRO A 85 23.96 6.86 -0.81
CA PRO A 85 24.33 7.32 0.53
C PRO A 85 24.95 8.73 0.48
N GLU A 86 24.55 9.61 1.40
CA GLU A 86 25.08 10.97 1.50
C GLU A 86 25.50 11.32 2.93
N GLY A 87 26.59 10.70 3.39
CA GLY A 87 27.01 10.79 4.78
C GLY A 87 26.28 9.80 5.67
N GLU A 88 26.60 9.84 6.96
CA GLU A 88 26.07 8.88 7.93
C GLU A 88 24.56 9.09 8.14
N GLY A 89 23.77 8.03 7.93
CA GLY A 89 22.32 8.03 8.14
C GLY A 89 21.51 8.81 7.12
N ASN A 90 22.09 9.26 6.01
CA ASN A 90 21.39 10.05 5.00
C ASN A 90 21.37 9.38 3.63
N LEU A 91 20.27 9.58 2.91
CA LEU A 91 20.04 9.10 1.55
C LEU A 91 19.76 10.27 0.63
N LEU A 92 20.57 10.41 -0.42
CA LEU A 92 20.30 11.29 -1.54
C LEU A 92 19.40 10.60 -2.55
N TYR A 93 18.30 11.25 -2.88
CA TYR A 93 17.40 10.90 -3.97
C TYR A 93 17.58 11.89 -5.12
N ARG A 94 17.83 11.38 -6.32
CA ARG A 94 17.80 12.16 -7.57
C ARG A 94 16.65 11.70 -8.45
N SER A 95 15.74 12.62 -8.76
CA SER A 95 14.61 12.35 -9.66
C SER A 95 15.06 12.22 -11.11
N ALA A 96 14.22 11.60 -11.94
CA ALA A 96 14.40 11.54 -13.39
C ALA A 96 14.53 12.93 -14.07
N THR A 97 13.99 13.98 -13.43
CA THR A 97 14.04 15.36 -13.92
C THR A 97 15.22 16.15 -13.35
N GLY A 98 16.10 15.52 -12.56
CA GLY A 98 17.29 16.13 -11.97
C GLY A 98 17.03 16.91 -10.68
N SER A 99 15.87 16.76 -10.04
CA SER A 99 15.62 17.33 -8.72
C SER A 99 16.23 16.43 -7.64
N GLU A 100 16.82 17.04 -6.62
CA GLU A 100 17.50 16.31 -5.54
C GLU A 100 16.79 16.56 -4.20
N VAL A 101 16.71 15.51 -3.38
CA VAL A 101 16.19 15.55 -2.01
C VAL A 101 17.07 14.68 -1.12
N ILE A 102 17.44 15.19 0.04
CA ILE A 102 18.16 14.44 1.07
C ILE A 102 17.13 13.98 2.10
N PHE A 103 17.21 12.70 2.47
CA PHE A 103 16.42 12.10 3.52
C PHE A 103 17.31 11.63 4.67
N GLU A 104 16.94 11.96 5.90
CA GLU A 104 17.45 11.26 7.09
C GLU A 104 16.77 9.89 7.16
N LEU A 105 17.55 8.84 7.40
CA LEU A 105 17.07 7.47 7.55
C LEU A 105 16.95 7.10 9.02
N LEU A 106 15.74 6.73 9.42
CA LEU A 106 15.46 6.21 10.76
C LEU A 106 14.96 4.78 10.69
N GLU A 107 15.44 3.91 11.58
CA GLU A 107 14.79 2.64 11.84
C GLU A 107 13.63 2.86 12.82
N PHE A 108 12.43 2.42 12.43
CA PHE A 108 11.27 2.41 13.32
C PHE A 108 10.42 1.17 13.09
N SER A 109 10.19 0.39 14.14
CA SER A 109 9.33 -0.81 14.09
C SER A 109 9.73 -1.82 12.99
N GLY A 110 11.04 -2.04 12.79
CA GLY A 110 11.58 -2.97 11.80
C GLY A 110 11.39 -2.50 10.35
N ARG A 111 11.37 -1.19 10.14
CA ARG A 111 11.24 -0.53 8.83
C ARG A 111 12.18 0.65 8.75
N THR A 112 12.53 1.04 7.54
CA THR A 112 13.24 2.28 7.29
C THR A 112 12.23 3.40 7.06
N THR A 113 12.46 4.56 7.67
CA THR A 113 11.69 5.79 7.42
C THR A 113 12.62 6.81 6.77
N TRP A 114 12.23 7.34 5.63
CA TRP A 114 12.86 8.48 4.98
C TRP A 114 12.21 9.76 5.48
N LEU A 115 12.96 10.59 6.20
CA LEU A 115 12.50 11.89 6.68
C LEU A 115 13.13 13.00 5.83
N PRO A 116 12.34 13.71 5.01
CA PRO A 116 12.84 14.89 4.33
C PRO A 116 12.92 16.07 5.30
N GLU A 117 13.70 17.09 4.93
CA GLU A 117 13.69 18.39 5.64
C GLU A 117 12.28 19.02 5.65
N PHE A 118 11.54 18.87 4.55
CA PHE A 118 10.17 19.37 4.40
C PHE A 118 9.27 18.35 3.68
N GLY A 119 8.02 18.25 4.11
CA GLY A 119 7.00 17.43 3.45
C GLY A 119 6.73 16.11 4.15
N GLU A 120 6.10 15.19 3.42
CA GLU A 120 5.70 13.87 3.91
C GLU A 120 6.92 12.96 4.10
N SER A 121 7.01 12.29 5.26
CA SER A 121 7.94 11.18 5.41
C SER A 121 7.46 9.95 4.65
N THR A 122 8.39 9.06 4.35
CA THR A 122 8.09 7.81 3.63
C THR A 122 8.53 6.63 4.46
N ILE A 123 7.64 5.65 4.66
CA ILE A 123 7.99 4.36 5.24
C ILE A 123 8.37 3.41 4.11
N VAL A 124 9.54 2.80 4.21
CA VAL A 124 10.05 1.80 3.29
C VAL A 124 9.91 0.40 3.89
N VAL A 125 9.39 -0.50 3.08
CA VAL A 125 9.24 -1.92 3.38
C VAL A 125 9.99 -2.71 2.31
N TRP A 126 11.14 -3.27 2.70
CA TRP A 126 11.93 -4.15 1.84
C TRP A 126 11.19 -5.45 1.52
N ILE A 127 11.13 -5.83 0.24
CA ILE A 127 10.61 -7.12 -0.21
C ILE A 127 11.80 -8.05 -0.51
N THR A 128 12.73 -7.56 -1.32
CA THR A 128 14.02 -8.19 -1.64
C THR A 128 15.11 -7.11 -1.71
N GLU A 129 16.37 -7.47 -1.94
CA GLU A 129 17.45 -6.48 -2.17
C GLU A 129 17.21 -5.62 -3.42
N ASP A 130 16.36 -6.10 -4.33
CA ASP A 130 16.06 -5.47 -5.63
C ASP A 130 14.64 -4.89 -5.71
N GLU A 131 13.86 -4.98 -4.63
CA GLU A 131 12.49 -4.46 -4.60
C GLU A 131 12.07 -4.01 -3.20
N PHE A 132 11.49 -2.83 -3.11
CA PHE A 132 10.84 -2.34 -1.90
C PHE A 132 9.59 -1.53 -2.21
N PHE A 133 8.70 -1.45 -1.22
CA PHE A 133 7.52 -0.61 -1.27
C PHE A 133 7.71 0.64 -0.42
N ALA A 134 7.34 1.79 -0.97
CA ALA A 134 7.40 3.09 -0.33
C ALA A 134 5.98 3.58 -0.05
N TYR A 135 5.71 3.89 1.22
CA TYR A 135 4.42 4.37 1.70
C TYR A 135 4.58 5.79 2.23
N SER A 136 3.95 6.76 1.58
CA SER A 136 3.90 8.12 2.13
C SER A 136 3.09 8.16 3.43
N VAL A 137 3.57 8.94 4.39
CA VAL A 137 2.89 9.23 5.66
C VAL A 137 2.15 10.56 5.53
N ASP A 138 0.83 10.49 5.70
CA ASP A 138 -0.04 11.66 5.66
C ASP A 138 0.27 12.64 6.79
N LEU A 139 0.60 13.89 6.46
CA LEU A 139 0.98 14.92 7.45
C LEU A 139 -0.14 15.28 8.43
N ALA A 140 -1.40 15.17 8.02
CA ALA A 140 -2.52 15.57 8.88
C ALA A 140 -2.82 14.53 9.95
N THR A 141 -2.61 13.25 9.63
CA THR A 141 -2.98 12.12 10.49
C THR A 141 -1.79 11.37 11.08
N GLY A 142 -0.59 11.55 10.53
CA GLY A 142 0.62 10.79 10.87
C GLY A 142 0.52 9.31 10.48
N ARG A 143 -0.41 8.95 9.58
CA ARG A 143 -0.65 7.56 9.18
C ARG A 143 -0.08 7.30 7.80
N ALA A 144 0.60 6.16 7.67
CA ALA A 144 1.04 5.67 6.37
C ALA A 144 -0.17 5.24 5.52
N ARG A 145 -0.10 5.55 4.23
CA ARG A 145 -1.10 5.19 3.22
C ARG A 145 -0.88 3.74 2.75
N TRP A 146 -1.16 2.78 3.64
CA TRP A 146 -0.89 1.35 3.44
C TRP A 146 -1.57 0.72 2.22
N ASP A 147 -2.65 1.33 1.74
CA ASP A 147 -3.44 0.89 0.59
C ASP A 147 -2.87 1.36 -0.76
N ASN A 148 -1.88 2.26 -0.76
CA ASN A 148 -1.35 2.86 -1.98
C ASN A 148 0.18 3.05 -1.94
N PRO A 149 0.98 1.96 -1.87
CA PRO A 149 2.42 2.04 -2.02
C PRO A 149 2.86 2.35 -3.45
N LEU A 150 4.04 2.96 -3.56
CA LEU A 150 4.85 2.91 -4.77
C LEU A 150 5.84 1.75 -4.69
N ALA A 151 5.97 1.00 -5.77
CA ALA A 151 6.96 -0.05 -5.91
C ALA A 151 8.24 0.50 -6.54
N TYR A 152 9.37 0.27 -5.88
CA TYR A 152 10.70 0.54 -6.37
C TYR A 152 11.34 -0.78 -6.76
N ARG A 153 11.83 -0.87 -8.00
CA ARG A 153 12.52 -2.07 -8.49
C ARG A 153 13.86 -1.69 -9.09
N ARG A 154 14.89 -2.50 -8.83
CA ARG A 154 16.24 -2.23 -9.30
C ARG A 154 16.30 -2.27 -10.82
N CYS A 155 16.99 -1.28 -11.39
CA CYS A 155 17.57 -1.31 -12.72
C CYS A 155 19.02 -1.77 -12.60
#